data_AF-A0A955R3I7-F1
#
_entry.id   AF-A0A955R3I7-F1
#
_cell.length_a   1.000
_cell.length_b   1.000
_cell.length_c   1.000
_cell.angle_alpha   90.00
_cell.angle_beta   90.00
_cell.angle_gamma   90.00
#
_symmetry.space_group_name_H-M   'P 1'
#
loop_
_entity.id
_entity.type
_entity.pdbx_description
1 polymer ?
#
loop_
_entity_poly.entity_id
_entity_poly.type
_entity_poly.pdbx_seq_one_letter_code
_entity_poly.pdbx_strand_id
1 'polypeptide(L)'
;MPTYLWAIQLEKQTALIRAVTAQTEPSAPAAASPGQKMNQALLNVRNKSRDKKQKIKDRIAANETAMEDVSELQTLRDSAISLHTEVMVGFDQIEQDIIAKGLPEVILQRHRDTVTEYETKYQDMLDKLQSLMDAATLSGQESAADALDAFMQSQKLEKRHQPLDPDHLPWGSPDASKTRKPAETIEELEQHTGLRGYPAETQWAVCQNEDQDPLNLGPVLNEVTLSLLKGEGKCGNTSQARTLLASTALTPGMLESIADMAISAPPVPEDLAETPDVKFTAAI
;
A
#
# COMPACT_ATOMS: atom_id res chain seq x y z
N MET A 1 41.42 -32.81 2.13
CA MET A 1 40.84 -31.71 2.92
C MET A 1 39.77 -30.99 2.08
N PRO A 2 38.48 -31.40 2.09
CA PRO A 2 37.41 -30.65 1.45
C PRO A 2 36.32 -30.30 2.48
N THR A 3 36.41 -29.14 3.14
CA THR A 3 35.46 -28.76 4.21
C THR A 3 34.87 -27.35 4.07
N TYR A 4 34.94 -26.72 2.89
CA TYR A 4 34.45 -25.33 2.74
C TYR A 4 33.39 -25.08 1.66
N LEU A 5 33.01 -26.09 0.86
CA LEU A 5 32.01 -25.91 -0.20
C LEU A 5 30.55 -26.03 0.27
N TRP A 6 30.29 -26.65 1.42
CA TRP A 6 28.92 -26.80 1.94
C TRP A 6 28.41 -25.54 2.65
N ALA A 7 29.30 -24.72 3.21
CA ALA A 7 28.94 -23.49 3.93
C ALA A 7 28.39 -22.39 3.00
N ILE A 8 28.97 -22.24 1.80
CA ILE A 8 28.59 -21.20 0.83
C ILE A 8 27.22 -21.49 0.19
N GLN A 9 26.88 -22.78 0.02
CA GLN A 9 25.60 -23.20 -0.54
C GLN A 9 24.44 -22.98 0.45
N LEU A 10 24.72 -23.09 1.75
CA LEU A 10 23.73 -22.87 2.80
C LEU A 10 23.38 -21.38 2.94
N GLU A 11 24.37 -20.48 2.86
CA GLU A 11 24.17 -19.02 2.89
C GLU A 11 23.30 -18.52 1.72
N LYS A 12 23.47 -19.09 0.52
CA LYS A 12 22.64 -18.73 -0.64
C LYS A 12 21.18 -19.16 -0.49
N GLN A 13 20.90 -20.28 0.18
CA GLN A 13 19.53 -20.71 0.45
C GLN A 13 18.89 -19.92 1.61
N THR A 14 19.68 -19.52 2.61
CA THR A 14 19.19 -18.66 3.70
C THR A 14 18.83 -17.25 3.20
N ALA A 15 19.52 -16.73 2.18
CA ALA A 15 19.20 -15.44 1.56
C ALA A 15 17.89 -15.48 0.73
N LEU A 16 17.64 -16.57 0.00
CA LEU A 16 16.42 -16.74 -0.80
C LEU A 16 15.16 -16.93 0.06
N ILE A 17 15.26 -17.66 1.17
CA ILE A 17 14.13 -17.86 2.08
C ILE A 17 13.77 -16.55 2.80
N ARG A 18 14.77 -15.72 3.16
CA ARG A 18 14.55 -14.41 3.80
C ARG A 18 13.92 -13.37 2.85
N ALA A 19 14.11 -13.52 1.54
CA ALA A 19 13.49 -12.65 0.53
C ALA A 19 12.02 -13.01 0.26
N VAL A 20 11.66 -14.29 0.40
CA VAL A 20 10.29 -14.79 0.17
C VAL A 20 9.39 -14.62 1.40
N THR A 21 9.94 -14.69 2.63
CA THR A 21 9.15 -14.49 3.86
C THR A 21 8.93 -13.03 4.26
N ALA A 22 9.50 -12.05 3.53
CA ALA A 22 9.25 -10.63 3.79
C ALA A 22 7.92 -10.09 3.21
N GLN A 23 7.12 -10.91 2.51
CA GLN A 23 5.87 -10.49 1.87
C GLN A 23 4.58 -10.91 2.61
N THR A 24 4.66 -11.50 3.80
CA THR A 24 3.47 -11.83 4.59
C THR A 24 3.71 -11.59 6.07
N GLU A 25 3.88 -10.33 6.45
CA GLU A 25 3.57 -9.87 7.80
C GLU A 25 2.33 -8.97 7.74
N PRO A 26 1.37 -9.13 8.67
CA PRO A 26 0.26 -8.20 8.80
C PRO A 26 0.83 -6.84 9.22
N SER A 27 0.76 -5.89 8.30
CA SER A 27 1.38 -4.57 8.42
C SER A 27 0.96 -3.87 9.71
N ALA A 28 1.94 -3.55 10.57
CA ALA A 28 1.93 -2.36 11.42
C ALA A 28 1.44 -1.14 10.59
N PRO A 29 0.80 -0.11 11.19
CA PRO A 29 0.17 0.97 10.43
C PRO A 29 1.15 1.52 9.39
N ALA A 30 0.88 1.22 8.12
CA ALA A 30 1.78 1.52 7.03
C ALA A 30 2.03 3.03 7.03
N ALA A 31 3.31 3.43 7.04
CA ALA A 31 3.67 4.82 6.85
C ALA A 31 2.96 5.35 5.59
N ALA A 32 2.41 6.56 5.65
CA ALA A 32 1.63 7.12 4.54
C ALA A 32 2.43 7.05 3.23
N SER A 33 1.78 6.57 2.15
CA SER A 33 2.40 6.48 0.84
C SER A 33 2.79 7.87 0.30
N PRO A 34 3.75 7.97 -0.63
CA PRO A 34 4.11 9.25 -1.25
C PRO A 34 2.90 10.01 -1.80
N GLY A 35 1.96 9.32 -2.45
CA GLY A 35 0.72 9.91 -2.94
C GLY A 35 -0.19 10.45 -1.81
N GLN A 36 -0.29 9.75 -0.68
CA GLN A 36 -1.04 10.24 0.48
C GLN A 36 -0.39 11.49 1.09
N LYS A 37 0.94 11.49 1.23
CA LYS A 37 1.71 12.65 1.71
C LYS A 37 1.54 13.84 0.77
N MET A 38 1.63 13.62 -0.55
CA MET A 38 1.40 14.66 -1.57
C MET A 38 0.00 15.24 -1.45
N ASN A 39 -1.03 14.39 -1.34
CA ASN A 39 -2.41 14.88 -1.17
C ASN A 39 -2.57 15.71 0.12
N GLN A 40 -1.94 15.30 1.23
CA GLN A 40 -1.95 16.09 2.46
C GLN A 40 -1.24 17.44 2.29
N ALA A 41 -0.10 17.47 1.58
CA ALA A 41 0.58 18.72 1.26
C ALA A 41 -0.31 19.65 0.42
N LEU A 42 -1.03 19.12 -0.57
CA LEU A 42 -2.00 19.88 -1.39
C LEU A 42 -3.16 20.44 -0.55
N LEU A 43 -3.68 19.67 0.41
CA LEU A 43 -4.70 20.16 1.35
C LEU A 43 -4.16 21.29 2.23
N ASN A 44 -2.91 21.19 2.68
CA ASN A 44 -2.26 22.25 3.44
C ASN A 44 -2.07 23.52 2.59
N VAL A 45 -1.65 23.37 1.33
CA VAL A 45 -1.56 24.49 0.37
C VAL A 45 -2.93 25.15 0.19
N ARG A 46 -3.99 24.37 -0.03
CA ARG A 46 -5.36 24.90 -0.18
C ARG A 46 -5.79 25.72 1.03
N ASN A 47 -5.66 25.14 2.22
CA ASN A 47 -6.09 25.79 3.46
C ASN A 47 -5.27 27.06 3.72
N LYS A 48 -3.95 26.98 3.56
CA LYS A 48 -3.08 28.12 3.80
C LYS A 48 -3.25 29.22 2.76
N SER A 49 -3.48 28.87 1.50
CA SER A 49 -3.79 29.83 0.43
C SER A 49 -5.07 30.60 0.75
N ARG A 50 -6.11 29.93 1.26
CA ARG A 50 -7.36 30.57 1.68
C ARG A 50 -7.14 31.55 2.83
N ASP A 51 -6.39 31.14 3.85
CA ASP A 51 -6.08 32.00 4.99
C ASP A 51 -5.30 33.24 4.55
N LYS A 52 -4.29 33.07 3.69
CA LYS A 52 -3.45 34.16 3.18
C LYS A 52 -4.24 35.09 2.27
N LYS A 53 -5.08 34.55 1.40
CA LYS A 53 -6.04 35.32 0.60
C LYS A 53 -6.92 36.21 1.47
N GLN A 54 -7.49 35.66 2.55
CA GLN A 54 -8.34 36.45 3.45
C GLN A 54 -7.54 37.58 4.11
N LYS A 55 -6.34 37.30 4.62
CA LYS A 55 -5.46 38.33 5.20
C LYS A 55 -5.10 39.43 4.21
N ILE A 56 -4.79 39.08 2.97
CA ILE A 56 -4.52 40.07 1.92
C ILE A 56 -5.74 40.98 1.72
N LYS A 57 -6.95 40.42 1.65
CA LYS A 57 -8.20 41.18 1.51
C LYS A 57 -8.45 42.10 2.71
N ASP A 58 -8.23 41.62 3.92
CA ASP A 58 -8.38 42.41 5.14
C ASP A 58 -7.41 43.60 5.15
N ARG A 59 -6.17 43.39 4.70
CA ARG A 59 -5.14 44.43 4.63
C ARG A 59 -5.45 45.47 3.55
N ILE A 60 -5.97 45.05 2.40
CA ILE A 60 -6.49 45.97 1.38
C ILE A 60 -7.66 46.79 1.94
N ALA A 61 -8.60 46.16 2.63
CA ALA A 61 -9.74 46.86 3.25
C ALA A 61 -9.30 47.86 4.34
N ALA A 62 -8.20 47.57 5.04
CA ALA A 62 -7.54 48.46 5.99
C ALA A 62 -6.68 49.56 5.33
N ASN A 63 -6.61 49.62 3.99
CA ASN A 63 -5.75 50.52 3.21
C ASN A 63 -4.25 50.38 3.53
N GLU A 64 -3.81 49.18 3.91
CA GLU A 64 -2.40 48.88 4.08
C GLU A 64 -1.73 48.64 2.72
N THR A 65 -0.42 48.95 2.62
CA THR A 65 0.35 48.79 1.37
C THR A 65 1.47 47.76 1.47
N ALA A 66 1.88 47.38 2.68
CA ALA A 66 2.86 46.31 2.87
C ALA A 66 2.30 44.99 2.30
N MET A 67 3.16 44.05 1.88
CA MET A 67 2.74 42.75 1.36
C MET A 67 2.49 41.74 2.50
N GLU A 68 1.63 40.75 2.27
CA GLU A 68 1.46 39.64 3.22
C GLU A 68 2.65 38.68 3.11
N ASP A 69 3.10 38.15 4.24
CA ASP A 69 4.14 37.12 4.26
C ASP A 69 3.60 35.79 3.70
N VAL A 70 4.25 35.25 2.68
CA VAL A 70 3.90 33.96 2.04
C VAL A 70 4.96 32.88 2.25
N SER A 71 5.89 33.07 3.19
CA SER A 71 6.98 32.11 3.50
C SER A 71 6.50 30.68 3.82
N GLU A 72 5.36 30.56 4.50
CA GLU A 72 4.75 29.25 4.79
C GLU A 72 4.30 28.53 3.51
N LEU A 73 3.78 29.26 2.51
CA LEU A 73 3.40 28.70 1.22
C LEU A 73 4.64 28.30 0.41
N GLN A 74 5.76 29.00 0.57
CA GLN A 74 7.04 28.61 -0.02
C GLN A 74 7.54 27.28 0.56
N THR A 75 7.50 27.13 1.88
CA THR A 75 7.86 25.85 2.54
C THR A 75 6.99 24.70 2.03
N LEU A 76 5.67 24.94 1.86
CA LEU A 76 4.76 23.94 1.31
C LEU A 76 5.03 23.62 -0.16
N ARG A 77 5.40 24.62 -0.97
CA ARG A 77 5.84 24.42 -2.37
C ARG A 77 7.06 23.51 -2.42
N ASP A 78 8.08 23.79 -1.61
CA ASP A 78 9.33 23.03 -1.60
C ASP A 78 9.09 21.59 -1.11
N SER A 79 8.21 21.41 -0.13
CA SER A 79 7.74 20.07 0.27
C SER A 79 7.01 19.35 -0.86
N ALA A 80 6.16 20.04 -1.63
CA ALA A 80 5.46 19.44 -2.77
C ALA A 80 6.41 19.05 -3.91
N ILE A 81 7.51 19.79 -4.11
CA ILE A 81 8.57 19.44 -5.07
C ILE A 81 9.29 18.14 -4.69
N SER A 82 9.64 17.98 -3.42
CA SER A 82 10.24 16.73 -2.95
C SER A 82 9.29 15.55 -3.11
N LEU A 83 8.03 15.73 -2.70
CA LEU A 83 7.01 14.67 -2.78
C LEU A 83 6.63 14.30 -4.21
N HIS A 84 6.64 15.27 -5.13
CA HIS A 84 6.43 15.01 -6.56
C HIS A 84 7.44 14.00 -7.10
N THR A 85 8.72 14.14 -6.76
CA THR A 85 9.77 13.20 -7.18
C THR A 85 9.47 11.78 -6.70
N GLU A 86 9.03 11.61 -5.44
CA GLU A 86 8.64 10.31 -4.90
C GLU A 86 7.39 9.74 -5.57
N VAL A 87 6.43 10.59 -5.92
CA VAL A 87 5.20 10.19 -6.63
C VAL A 87 5.52 9.69 -8.05
N MET A 88 6.42 10.37 -8.77
CA MET A 88 6.82 9.96 -10.12
C MET A 88 7.50 8.59 -10.13
N VAL A 89 8.37 8.32 -9.14
CA VAL A 89 8.94 6.97 -8.96
C VAL A 89 7.85 5.90 -8.78
N GLY A 90 6.78 6.23 -8.05
CA GLY A 90 5.63 5.35 -7.89
C GLY A 90 4.85 5.12 -9.19
N PHE A 91 4.70 6.14 -10.03
CA PHE A 91 4.09 6.00 -11.35
C PHE A 91 4.93 5.10 -12.27
N ASP A 92 6.25 5.33 -12.34
CA ASP A 92 7.16 4.51 -13.15
C ASP A 92 7.12 3.03 -12.76
N GLN A 93 7.05 2.74 -11.45
CA GLN A 93 6.91 1.37 -10.95
C GLN A 93 5.59 0.73 -11.40
N ILE A 94 4.49 1.49 -11.37
CA ILE A 94 3.19 1.01 -11.84
C ILE A 94 3.24 0.74 -13.35
N GLU A 95 3.86 1.60 -14.15
CA GLU A 95 4.02 1.38 -15.59
C GLU A 95 4.80 0.08 -15.87
N GLN A 96 5.94 -0.10 -15.20
CA GLN A 96 6.74 -1.33 -15.31
C GLN A 96 5.94 -2.57 -14.93
N ASP A 97 5.15 -2.49 -13.87
CA ASP A 97 4.26 -3.56 -13.43
C ASP A 97 3.18 -3.92 -14.45
N ILE A 98 2.59 -2.91 -15.12
CA ILE A 98 1.60 -3.10 -16.18
C ILE A 98 2.22 -3.85 -17.36
N ILE A 99 3.42 -3.43 -17.77
CA ILE A 99 4.18 -4.04 -18.87
C ILE A 99 4.57 -5.48 -18.52
N ALA A 100 5.15 -5.70 -17.33
CA ALA A 100 5.63 -7.01 -16.89
C ALA A 100 4.49 -8.04 -16.77
N LYS A 101 3.28 -7.61 -16.41
CA LYS A 101 2.10 -8.46 -16.31
C LYS A 101 1.43 -8.71 -17.67
N GLY A 102 1.92 -8.11 -18.76
CA GLY A 102 1.36 -8.26 -20.11
C GLY A 102 -0.09 -7.79 -20.20
N LEU A 103 -0.43 -6.73 -19.46
CA LEU A 103 -1.78 -6.17 -19.47
C LEU A 103 -2.11 -5.53 -20.82
N PRO A 104 -3.40 -5.44 -21.21
CA PRO A 104 -3.80 -4.81 -22.47
C PRO A 104 -3.30 -3.37 -22.60
N GLU A 105 -2.92 -2.97 -23.83
CA GLU A 105 -2.38 -1.63 -24.14
C GLU A 105 -3.28 -0.49 -23.65
N VAL A 106 -4.61 -0.68 -23.66
CA VAL A 106 -5.55 0.31 -23.14
C VAL A 106 -5.32 0.66 -21.66
N ILE A 107 -4.79 -0.27 -20.84
CA ILE A 107 -4.45 -0.02 -19.44
C ILE A 107 -3.17 0.82 -19.35
N LEU A 108 -2.17 0.52 -20.17
CA LEU A 108 -0.94 1.29 -20.25
C LEU A 108 -1.21 2.73 -20.70
N GLN A 109 -2.05 2.91 -21.71
CA GLN A 109 -2.44 4.23 -22.19
C GLN A 109 -3.15 5.04 -21.09
N ARG A 110 -4.14 4.44 -20.40
CA ARG A 110 -4.84 5.11 -19.28
C ARG A 110 -3.89 5.53 -18.16
N HIS A 111 -2.88 4.71 -17.88
CA HIS A 111 -1.85 5.06 -16.90
C HIS A 111 -1.07 6.29 -17.36
N ARG A 112 -0.52 6.28 -18.59
CA ARG A 112 0.22 7.41 -19.15
C ARG A 112 -0.60 8.69 -19.19
N ASP A 113 -1.86 8.61 -19.63
CA ASP A 113 -2.78 9.74 -19.63
C ASP A 113 -2.97 10.33 -18.21
N THR A 114 -3.07 9.45 -17.21
CA THR A 114 -3.18 9.85 -15.79
C THR A 114 -1.91 10.55 -15.31
N VAL A 115 -0.73 10.04 -15.67
CA VAL A 115 0.56 10.65 -15.32
C VAL A 115 0.67 12.04 -15.94
N THR A 116 0.37 12.17 -17.23
CA THR A 116 0.38 13.47 -17.93
C THR A 116 -0.61 14.46 -17.33
N GLU A 117 -1.82 14.03 -16.99
CA GLU A 117 -2.82 14.87 -16.32
C GLU A 117 -2.32 15.33 -14.94
N TYR A 118 -1.68 14.43 -14.18
CA TYR A 118 -1.09 14.75 -12.90
C TYR A 118 0.03 15.80 -13.02
N GLU A 119 0.99 15.59 -13.93
CA GLU A 119 2.12 16.49 -14.15
C GLU A 119 1.64 17.89 -14.58
N THR A 120 0.67 17.95 -15.49
CA THR A 120 0.08 19.21 -15.95
C THR A 120 -0.51 19.99 -14.78
N LYS A 121 -1.33 19.33 -13.94
CA LYS A 121 -1.93 19.97 -12.76
C LYS A 121 -0.90 20.35 -11.71
N TYR A 122 0.14 19.55 -11.55
CA TYR A 122 1.24 19.84 -10.65
C TYR A 122 1.98 21.12 -11.08
N GLN A 123 2.29 21.25 -12.37
CA GLN A 123 2.93 22.44 -12.91
C GLN A 123 2.04 23.68 -12.76
N ASP A 124 0.75 23.58 -13.09
CA ASP A 124 -0.22 24.67 -12.91
C ASP A 124 -0.26 25.16 -11.45
N MET A 125 -0.16 24.25 -10.49
CA MET A 125 -0.10 24.60 -9.07
C MET A 125 1.19 25.39 -8.76
N LEU A 126 2.35 24.89 -9.23
CA LEU A 126 3.63 25.55 -9.00
C LEU A 126 3.66 26.96 -9.59
N ASP A 127 3.16 27.14 -10.81
CA ASP A 127 3.14 28.43 -11.49
C ASP A 127 2.26 29.44 -10.74
N LYS A 128 1.12 28.99 -10.19
CA LYS A 128 0.24 29.85 -9.38
C LYS A 128 0.85 30.20 -8.03
N LEU A 129 1.52 29.25 -7.38
CA LEU A 129 2.28 29.51 -6.15
C LEU A 129 3.41 30.50 -6.40
N GLN A 130 4.14 30.34 -7.51
CA GLN A 130 5.23 31.23 -7.90
C GLN A 130 4.72 32.64 -8.21
N SER A 131 3.61 32.75 -8.95
CA SER A 131 2.96 34.04 -9.24
C SER A 131 2.56 34.81 -7.97
N LEU A 132 2.16 34.08 -6.91
CA LEU A 132 1.83 34.69 -5.62
C LEU A 132 3.08 35.20 -4.88
N MET A 133 4.22 34.51 -5.02
CA MET A 133 5.50 34.89 -4.42
C MET A 133 6.16 36.06 -5.16
N ASP A 134 6.01 36.11 -6.48
CA ASP A 134 6.62 37.13 -7.35
C ASP A 134 5.77 38.40 -7.48
N ALA A 135 4.59 38.43 -6.86
CA ALA A 135 3.71 39.59 -6.88
C ALA A 135 4.42 40.84 -6.31
N ALA A 136 4.49 41.90 -7.10
CA ALA A 136 5.18 43.15 -6.73
C ALA A 136 4.32 44.11 -5.89
N THR A 137 3.02 43.88 -5.80
CA THR A 137 2.07 44.75 -5.10
C THR A 137 1.04 43.93 -4.33
N LEU A 138 0.45 44.51 -3.28
CA LEU A 138 -0.60 43.85 -2.50
C LEU A 138 -1.82 43.46 -3.37
N SER A 139 -2.20 44.28 -4.34
CA SER A 139 -3.28 43.96 -5.29
C SER A 139 -2.88 42.85 -6.28
N GLY A 140 -1.62 42.82 -6.72
CA GLY A 140 -1.09 41.69 -7.50
C GLY A 140 -1.11 40.39 -6.69
N GLN A 141 -0.77 40.48 -5.40
CA GLN A 141 -0.79 39.36 -4.47
C GLN A 141 -2.21 38.83 -4.26
N GLU A 142 -3.22 39.72 -4.18
CA GLU A 142 -4.63 39.34 -4.13
C GLU A 142 -5.06 38.57 -5.38
N SER A 143 -4.75 39.10 -6.58
CA SER A 143 -5.11 38.46 -7.84
C SER A 143 -4.47 37.07 -7.98
N ALA A 144 -3.19 36.93 -7.63
CA ALA A 144 -2.51 35.65 -7.63
C ALA A 144 -3.08 34.67 -6.58
N ALA A 145 -3.43 35.16 -5.38
CA ALA A 145 -4.04 34.35 -4.33
C ALA A 145 -5.46 33.87 -4.72
N ASP A 146 -6.24 34.71 -5.39
CA ASP A 146 -7.55 34.34 -5.94
C ASP A 146 -7.42 33.27 -7.04
N ALA A 147 -6.45 33.41 -7.93
CA ALA A 147 -6.18 32.41 -8.97
C ALA A 147 -5.73 31.07 -8.40
N LEU A 148 -4.85 31.08 -7.39
CA LEU A 148 -4.41 29.87 -6.68
C LEU A 148 -5.56 29.21 -5.94
N ASP A 149 -6.36 29.96 -5.17
CA ASP A 149 -7.51 29.43 -4.44
C ASP A 149 -8.55 28.82 -5.38
N ALA A 150 -8.88 29.49 -6.47
CA ALA A 150 -9.82 28.97 -7.48
C ALA A 150 -9.33 27.64 -8.09
N PHE A 151 -8.04 27.57 -8.45
CA PHE A 151 -7.42 26.34 -8.94
C PHE A 151 -7.44 25.22 -7.89
N MET A 152 -7.09 25.52 -6.64
CA MET A 152 -7.06 24.52 -5.57
C MET A 152 -8.46 24.00 -5.24
N GLN A 153 -9.51 24.83 -5.38
CA GLN A 153 -10.90 24.43 -5.19
C GLN A 153 -11.43 23.54 -6.32
N SER A 154 -10.95 23.70 -7.55
CA SER A 154 -11.35 22.81 -8.65
C SER A 154 -10.76 21.40 -8.54
N GLN A 155 -9.72 21.21 -7.73
CA GLN A 155 -9.09 19.89 -7.55
C GLN A 155 -9.87 18.98 -6.59
N LYS A 156 -9.96 17.69 -6.94
CA LYS A 156 -10.56 16.65 -6.08
C LYS A 156 -9.54 16.07 -5.09
N LEU A 157 -9.23 16.84 -4.04
CA LEU A 157 -8.21 16.46 -3.04
C LEU A 157 -8.77 15.66 -1.84
N GLU A 158 -10.09 15.68 -1.65
CA GLU A 158 -10.73 15.02 -0.51
C GLU A 158 -11.49 13.79 -0.98
N LYS A 159 -11.30 12.68 -0.26
CA LYS A 159 -12.19 11.52 -0.40
C LYS A 159 -13.51 11.87 0.25
N ARG A 160 -14.59 11.87 -0.54
CA ARG A 160 -15.94 11.96 0.00
C ARG A 160 -16.31 10.61 0.59
N HIS A 161 -16.25 10.49 1.91
CA HIS A 161 -16.86 9.36 2.59
C HIS A 161 -18.38 9.58 2.62
N GLN A 162 -19.15 8.57 2.23
CA GLN A 162 -20.57 8.54 2.58
C GLN A 162 -20.64 8.40 4.11
N PRO A 163 -21.43 9.25 4.80
CA PRO A 163 -21.70 9.05 6.21
C PRO A 163 -22.20 7.62 6.43
N LEU A 164 -21.59 6.92 7.37
CA LEU A 164 -22.03 5.58 7.74
C LEU A 164 -23.33 5.74 8.54
N ASP A 165 -24.46 5.48 7.89
CA ASP A 165 -25.74 5.35 8.55
C ASP A 165 -25.87 3.90 9.06
N PRO A 166 -25.90 3.65 10.39
CA PRO A 166 -26.01 2.30 10.94
C PRO A 166 -27.28 1.57 10.51
N ASP A 167 -28.35 2.31 10.24
CA ASP A 167 -29.65 1.74 9.87
C ASP A 167 -29.79 1.58 8.35
N HIS A 168 -28.91 2.20 7.56
CA HIS A 168 -28.96 2.24 6.10
C HIS A 168 -27.62 1.86 5.46
N LEU A 169 -27.02 0.76 5.93
CA LEU A 169 -25.81 0.21 5.34
C LEU A 169 -26.06 -0.20 3.87
N PRO A 170 -25.10 0.01 2.95
CA PRO A 170 -25.28 -0.29 1.52
C PRO A 170 -25.46 -1.80 1.22
N TRP A 171 -25.11 -2.66 2.17
CA TRP A 171 -25.31 -4.11 2.12
C TRP A 171 -26.54 -4.56 2.91
N GLY A 172 -27.27 -3.62 3.54
CA GLY A 172 -28.43 -3.85 4.38
C GLY A 172 -28.08 -4.49 5.74
N SER A 173 -28.92 -4.22 6.74
CA SER A 173 -28.91 -5.00 7.98
C SER A 173 -29.67 -6.30 7.76
N PRO A 174 -29.19 -7.46 8.26
CA PRO A 174 -29.92 -8.72 8.15
C PRO A 174 -31.34 -8.58 8.70
N ASP A 175 -32.34 -9.01 7.92
CA ASP A 175 -33.74 -8.98 8.33
C ASP A 175 -33.92 -9.87 9.57
N ALA A 176 -34.27 -9.29 10.71
CA ALA A 176 -34.41 -10.00 11.98
C ALA A 176 -35.45 -11.13 11.92
N SER A 177 -36.42 -11.07 11.00
CA SER A 177 -37.41 -12.14 10.80
C SER A 177 -36.87 -13.33 9.99
N LYS A 178 -35.83 -13.10 9.19
CA LYS A 178 -35.18 -14.11 8.33
C LYS A 178 -33.83 -14.57 8.88
N THR A 179 -33.24 -13.80 9.78
CA THR A 179 -31.99 -14.14 10.44
C THR A 179 -32.26 -15.21 11.48
N ARG A 180 -31.51 -16.32 11.40
CA ARG A 180 -31.60 -17.40 12.38
C ARG A 180 -31.30 -16.84 13.78
N LYS A 181 -32.07 -17.28 14.78
CA LYS A 181 -31.79 -16.93 16.18
C LYS A 181 -30.37 -17.42 16.56
N PRO A 182 -29.66 -16.69 17.42
CA PRO A 182 -28.40 -17.16 17.97
C PRO A 182 -28.59 -18.55 18.61
N ALA A 183 -27.60 -19.44 18.45
CA ALA A 183 -27.59 -20.70 19.18
C ALA A 183 -27.36 -20.42 20.66
N GLU A 184 -28.17 -21.01 21.53
CA GLU A 184 -28.06 -20.82 22.98
C GLU A 184 -27.30 -21.98 23.65
N THR A 185 -27.09 -23.09 22.94
CA THR A 185 -26.27 -24.23 23.41
C THR A 185 -25.17 -24.61 22.42
N ILE A 186 -24.18 -25.37 22.91
CA ILE A 186 -23.08 -25.88 22.09
C ILE A 186 -23.65 -26.84 21.04
N GLU A 187 -24.53 -27.75 21.43
CA GLU A 187 -25.16 -28.72 20.53
C GLU A 187 -25.97 -28.02 19.43
N GLU A 188 -26.68 -26.95 19.78
CA GLU A 188 -27.41 -26.11 18.84
C GLU A 188 -26.42 -25.42 17.87
N LEU A 189 -25.31 -24.87 18.36
CA LEU A 189 -24.26 -24.27 17.52
C LEU A 189 -23.64 -25.29 16.56
N GLU A 190 -23.35 -26.51 17.03
CA GLU A 190 -22.79 -27.59 16.21
C GLU A 190 -23.74 -27.98 15.07
N GLN A 191 -25.03 -28.06 15.37
CA GLN A 191 -26.07 -28.31 14.35
C GLN A 191 -26.21 -27.14 13.38
N HIS A 192 -26.06 -25.90 13.86
CA HIS A 192 -26.22 -24.69 13.06
C HIS A 192 -25.05 -24.45 12.10
N THR A 193 -23.83 -24.79 12.54
CA THR A 193 -22.59 -24.44 11.84
C THR A 193 -21.90 -25.65 11.20
N GLY A 194 -22.26 -26.88 11.59
CA GLY A 194 -21.55 -28.10 11.21
C GLY A 194 -20.17 -28.23 11.84
N LEU A 195 -19.77 -27.27 12.69
CA LEU A 195 -18.56 -27.36 13.50
C LEU A 195 -18.85 -28.35 14.61
N ARG A 196 -18.28 -29.56 14.54
CA ARG A 196 -18.36 -30.48 15.68
C ARG A 196 -17.59 -29.88 16.86
N GLY A 197 -18.13 -30.02 18.06
CA GLY A 197 -17.44 -29.63 19.28
C GLY A 197 -16.06 -30.22 19.31
N TYR A 198 -15.06 -29.35 19.46
CA TYR A 198 -13.77 -29.83 19.91
C TYR A 198 -13.99 -30.47 21.27
N PRO A 199 -13.46 -31.69 21.53
CA PRO A 199 -13.58 -32.29 22.84
C PRO A 199 -13.05 -31.29 23.86
N ALA A 200 -13.78 -31.14 24.98
CA ALA A 200 -13.41 -30.27 26.10
C ALA A 200 -12.00 -30.57 26.67
N GLU A 201 -11.38 -31.65 26.22
CA GLU A 201 -10.02 -32.07 26.54
C GLU A 201 -8.96 -31.70 25.51
N THR A 202 -9.28 -30.83 24.53
CA THR A 202 -8.21 -30.06 23.90
C THR A 202 -7.75 -29.03 24.93
N GLN A 203 -7.07 -29.53 25.96
CA GLN A 203 -6.07 -28.77 26.68
C GLN A 203 -5.23 -28.17 25.57
N TRP A 204 -5.41 -26.86 25.35
CA TRP A 204 -4.35 -26.04 24.80
C TRP A 204 -3.10 -26.59 25.46
N ALA A 205 -2.15 -27.10 24.67
CA ALA A 205 -0.86 -27.47 25.21
C ALA A 205 -0.28 -26.18 25.78
N VAL A 206 -0.63 -25.89 27.02
CA VAL A 206 0.14 -25.04 27.88
C VAL A 206 1.46 -25.77 27.87
N CYS A 207 2.43 -25.23 27.15
CA CYS A 207 3.82 -25.56 27.41
C CYS A 207 4.05 -25.16 28.87
N GLN A 208 3.74 -26.08 29.78
CA GLN A 208 4.14 -25.97 31.16
C GLN A 208 5.66 -26.05 31.07
N ASN A 209 6.31 -24.90 31.23
CA ASN A 209 7.71 -24.88 31.59
C ASN A 209 7.78 -25.63 32.93
N GLU A 210 8.30 -26.85 32.89
CA GLU A 210 8.65 -27.63 34.07
C GLU A 210 9.77 -26.91 34.82
N ASP A 211 9.39 -25.95 35.65
CA ASP A 211 10.15 -25.53 36.83
C ASP A 211 9.19 -25.63 38.03
N GLN A 212 8.95 -26.86 38.50
CA GLN A 212 8.41 -27.09 39.83
C GLN A 212 9.34 -28.03 40.62
N ASP A 213 10.04 -27.42 41.58
CA ASP A 213 10.75 -28.10 42.67
C ASP A 213 9.80 -28.99 43.49
N PRO A 214 10.18 -30.22 43.86
CA PRO A 214 9.33 -31.09 44.66
C PRO A 214 9.61 -30.90 46.15
N LEU A 215 8.59 -30.50 46.92
CA LEU A 215 8.54 -30.78 48.35
C LEU A 215 7.31 -31.63 48.68
N ASN A 216 7.61 -32.89 49.01
CA ASN A 216 7.20 -33.55 50.24
C ASN A 216 5.96 -34.50 50.22
N LEU A 217 6.30 -35.79 50.10
CA LEU A 217 5.91 -36.98 50.89
C LEU A 217 4.46 -37.16 51.40
N GLY A 218 3.86 -38.29 51.03
CA GLY A 218 2.95 -39.04 51.92
C GLY A 218 2.07 -40.09 51.23
N PRO A 219 1.86 -41.30 51.80
CA PRO A 219 1.77 -42.54 51.01
C PRO A 219 0.37 -43.17 50.99
N VAL A 220 0.14 -44.13 50.08
CA VAL A 220 -0.31 -45.52 50.36
C VAL A 220 -0.73 -46.22 49.04
N LEU A 221 0.12 -47.17 48.64
CA LEU A 221 -0.14 -48.48 48.04
C LEU A 221 -1.11 -48.59 46.84
N ASN A 222 -0.58 -48.90 45.66
CA ASN A 222 -0.43 -50.30 45.25
C ASN A 222 0.52 -50.42 44.05
N GLU A 223 1.59 -51.20 44.21
CA GLU A 223 2.45 -51.62 43.11
C GLU A 223 1.86 -52.83 42.41
N VAL A 224 1.66 -52.74 41.09
CA VAL A 224 2.00 -53.83 40.16
C VAL A 224 2.63 -53.19 38.93
N THR A 225 3.95 -53.07 39.01
CA THR A 225 4.95 -53.30 37.96
C THR A 225 4.49 -53.35 36.49
N LEU A 226 4.99 -52.39 35.71
CA LEU A 226 5.75 -52.70 34.48
C LEU A 226 6.64 -51.52 34.07
N SER A 227 7.83 -51.49 34.68
CA SER A 227 8.96 -50.72 34.17
C SER A 227 9.66 -51.53 33.08
N LEU A 228 9.67 -51.02 31.85
CA LEU A 228 10.83 -51.00 30.94
C LEU A 228 10.37 -50.29 29.64
N LEU A 229 10.43 -48.96 29.59
CA LEU A 229 11.58 -48.12 29.23
C LEU A 229 11.53 -47.66 27.76
N LYS A 230 11.39 -46.34 27.64
CA LYS A 230 11.90 -45.45 26.58
C LYS A 230 11.12 -45.36 25.26
N GLY A 231 10.05 -44.56 25.30
CA GLY A 231 9.55 -43.81 24.15
C GLY A 231 9.49 -42.34 24.50
N GLU A 232 10.63 -41.64 24.36
CA GLU A 232 10.70 -40.19 24.50
C GLU A 232 9.73 -39.53 23.52
N GLY A 233 8.78 -38.77 24.06
CA GLY A 233 8.03 -37.79 23.29
C GLY A 233 8.98 -36.75 22.75
N LYS A 234 9.33 -36.86 21.47
CA LYS A 234 9.85 -35.75 20.69
C LYS A 234 8.74 -35.29 19.76
N CYS A 235 8.32 -34.04 19.93
CA CYS A 235 7.65 -33.27 18.88
C CYS A 235 8.59 -33.21 17.67
N GLY A 236 8.48 -34.21 16.80
CA GLY A 236 9.28 -34.37 15.60
C GLY A 236 8.67 -33.55 14.47
N ASN A 237 9.40 -32.51 14.06
CA ASN A 237 9.20 -31.76 12.84
C ASN A 237 9.19 -32.73 11.64
N THR A 238 8.01 -32.99 11.06
CA THR A 238 7.85 -33.81 9.86
C THR A 238 7.90 -32.90 8.64
N SER A 239 9.12 -32.71 8.11
CA SER A 239 9.35 -32.17 6.77
C SER A 239 10.48 -32.95 6.11
N GLN A 240 10.27 -34.24 5.86
CA GLN A 240 11.05 -35.00 4.88
C GLN A 240 10.14 -35.98 4.14
N ALA A 241 9.39 -35.47 3.15
CA ALA A 241 8.94 -36.28 2.03
C ALA A 241 9.95 -36.08 0.89
N ARG A 242 10.59 -37.19 0.50
CA ARG A 242 11.50 -37.31 -0.64
C ARG A 242 10.77 -36.97 -1.95
N THR A 243 11.41 -36.18 -2.82
CA THR A 243 11.32 -36.40 -4.27
C THR A 243 12.65 -35.99 -4.91
N LEU A 244 13.38 -36.99 -5.41
CA LEU A 244 14.41 -36.84 -6.43
C LEU A 244 13.93 -37.67 -7.62
N LEU A 245 13.71 -37.01 -8.76
CA LEU A 245 13.73 -37.65 -10.07
C LEU A 245 14.59 -36.78 -11.00
N ALA A 246 15.57 -37.48 -11.58
CA ALA A 246 16.21 -37.28 -12.87
C ALA A 246 17.09 -36.04 -13.12
N SER A 247 18.37 -36.36 -13.24
CA SER A 247 19.41 -35.71 -14.03
C SER A 247 18.98 -35.42 -15.48
N THR A 248 19.46 -34.31 -16.04
CA THR A 248 20.21 -34.31 -17.31
C THR A 248 21.12 -33.09 -17.36
N ALA A 249 22.36 -33.34 -17.74
CA ALA A 249 23.42 -32.37 -17.95
C ALA A 249 23.17 -31.52 -19.19
N LEU A 250 23.72 -30.29 -19.23
CA LEU A 250 24.32 -29.71 -20.43
C LEU A 250 25.27 -28.57 -20.03
N THR A 251 26.41 -28.59 -20.71
CA THR A 251 27.67 -27.87 -20.50
C THR A 251 27.64 -26.36 -20.81
N PRO A 252 28.59 -25.57 -20.26
CA PRO A 252 28.74 -24.15 -20.55
C PRO A 252 29.70 -23.94 -21.74
N GLY A 253 29.29 -23.10 -22.70
CA GLY A 253 30.20 -22.60 -23.73
C GLY A 253 29.50 -22.16 -25.01
N MET A 254 29.22 -20.87 -25.13
CA MET A 254 29.77 -20.03 -26.20
C MET A 254 29.33 -18.57 -26.02
N LEU A 255 30.35 -17.72 -25.99
CA LEU A 255 30.30 -16.27 -26.13
C LEU A 255 30.09 -15.90 -27.62
N GLU A 256 29.65 -14.66 -27.79
CA GLU A 256 29.89 -13.75 -28.92
C GLU A 256 28.85 -13.56 -30.04
N SER A 257 28.74 -12.26 -30.39
CA SER A 257 28.11 -11.64 -31.56
C SER A 257 26.59 -11.60 -31.50
N ILE A 258 25.91 -10.45 -31.59
CA ILE A 258 26.05 -9.46 -32.66
C ILE A 258 25.54 -8.10 -32.16
N ALA A 259 26.39 -7.08 -32.30
CA ALA A 259 25.97 -5.68 -32.40
C ALA A 259 25.67 -5.36 -33.87
N ASP A 260 24.86 -4.32 -34.07
CA ASP A 260 24.50 -3.69 -35.36
C ASP A 260 23.61 -4.48 -36.32
N MET A 261 22.37 -4.01 -36.46
CA MET A 261 21.90 -3.45 -37.75
C MET A 261 20.66 -2.56 -37.53
N ALA A 262 20.77 -1.36 -38.11
CA ALA A 262 19.86 -0.22 -38.06
C ALA A 262 18.56 -0.41 -38.86
N ILE A 263 17.63 0.58 -38.77
CA ILE A 263 17.10 1.39 -39.90
C ILE A 263 15.72 2.03 -39.57
N SER A 264 15.69 3.37 -39.63
CA SER A 264 14.65 4.26 -40.19
C SER A 264 13.22 4.33 -39.61
N ALA A 265 12.90 5.50 -39.02
CA ALA A 265 11.63 6.22 -39.29
C ALA A 265 11.83 7.13 -40.54
N PRO A 266 10.85 7.89 -41.12
CA PRO A 266 9.42 8.13 -40.82
C PRO A 266 8.55 8.00 -42.13
N PRO A 267 7.33 8.60 -42.36
CA PRO A 267 6.49 9.47 -41.54
C PRO A 267 4.97 9.13 -41.49
N VAL A 268 4.31 9.93 -40.64
CA VAL A 268 2.87 10.13 -40.39
C VAL A 268 2.11 10.60 -41.63
N PRO A 269 0.82 10.23 -41.79
CA PRO A 269 -0.15 11.08 -42.47
C PRO A 269 -1.10 11.77 -41.46
N GLU A 270 -1.19 13.09 -41.58
CA GLU A 270 -2.34 13.90 -41.18
C GLU A 270 -3.61 13.38 -41.89
N ASP A 271 -4.66 13.04 -41.15
CA ASP A 271 -6.03 13.54 -41.41
C ASP A 271 -7.02 13.10 -40.31
N LEU A 272 -8.10 13.88 -40.19
CA LEU A 272 -9.35 13.66 -39.44
C LEU A 272 -9.50 14.29 -38.05
N ALA A 273 -9.89 15.57 -38.15
CA ALA A 273 -10.82 16.33 -37.33
C ALA A 273 -11.94 15.55 -36.57
N GLU A 274 -12.28 16.13 -35.40
CA GLU A 274 -13.62 16.33 -34.83
C GLU A 274 -14.56 15.12 -34.60
N THR A 275 -14.79 14.77 -33.33
CA THR A 275 -15.98 15.20 -32.54
C THR A 275 -15.98 14.60 -31.11
N PRO A 276 -16.66 15.26 -30.14
CA PRO A 276 -16.64 14.91 -28.72
C PRO A 276 -17.79 13.95 -28.32
N ASP A 277 -17.86 13.65 -27.02
CA ASP A 277 -18.84 12.80 -26.31
C ASP A 277 -18.56 11.29 -26.25
N VAL A 278 -17.71 10.90 -25.29
CA VAL A 278 -18.00 9.72 -24.48
C VAL A 278 -17.82 10.07 -23.01
N LYS A 279 -18.96 10.25 -22.32
CA LYS A 279 -19.05 10.21 -20.86
C LYS A 279 -18.57 8.84 -20.38
N PHE A 280 -17.41 8.78 -19.74
CA PHE A 280 -17.07 7.65 -18.88
C PHE A 280 -17.33 8.00 -17.42
N THR A 281 -18.57 7.72 -17.02
CA THR A 281 -18.91 7.38 -15.64
C THR A 281 -18.26 6.04 -15.25
N ALA A 282 -17.93 5.94 -13.96
CA ALA A 282 -17.54 4.75 -13.21
C ALA A 282 -16.08 4.29 -13.34
N ALA A 283 -15.28 4.59 -12.32
CA ALA A 283 -14.96 3.65 -11.24
C ALA A 283 -13.61 4.01 -10.60
N ILE A 284 -13.66 4.73 -9.48
CA ILE A 284 -12.78 4.54 -8.31
C ILE A 284 -13.67 4.70 -7.09
#